data_AF-A0A9D4S6H9-F1
#
_entry.id   AF-A0A9D4S6H9-F1
#
_cell.length_a   1.000
_cell.length_b   1.000
_cell.length_c   1.000
_cell.angle_alpha   90.00
_cell.angle_beta   90.00
_cell.angle_gamma   90.00
#
_symmetry.space_group_name_H-M   'P 1'
#
loop_
_entity.id
_entity.type
_entity.pdbx_description
1 polymer ?
#
loop_
_entity_poly.entity_id
_entity_poly.type
_entity_poly.pdbx_seq_one_letter_code
_entity_poly.pdbx_strand_id
1 'polypeptide(L)'
;MTKASSVLKSDTNPKYSVQQDYTDRVKRHKRILGERMVRERNNGRYASIRYDKLFVNDTIYRYDDNTDQIVYVGKRSRPCAFPQQGGEKNRTDDEQRLVGSQSREQ
;
A
#
# COMPACT_ATOMS: atom_id res chain seq x y z
N MET A 1 48.10 -8.51 5.19
CA MET A 1 46.66 -8.21 5.02
C MET A 1 46.10 -7.80 6.37
N THR A 2 45.86 -6.51 6.59
CA THR A 2 45.46 -5.96 7.90
C THR A 2 43.93 -5.94 7.99
N LYS A 3 43.35 -6.76 8.88
CA LYS A 3 41.90 -6.72 9.19
C LYS A 3 41.59 -5.44 9.94
N ALA A 4 40.68 -4.62 9.41
CA ALA A 4 40.11 -3.49 10.15
C ALA A 4 39.10 -4.04 11.18
N SER A 5 39.42 -3.92 12.46
CA SER A 5 38.52 -4.25 13.56
C SER A 5 37.47 -3.14 13.72
N SER A 6 36.20 -3.52 13.61
CA SER A 6 35.03 -2.64 13.68
C SER A 6 34.98 -1.84 14.99
N VAL A 7 35.11 -0.51 14.88
CA VAL A 7 34.89 0.45 15.98
C VAL A 7 33.41 0.81 16.01
N LEU A 8 32.62 0.02 16.75
CA LEU A 8 31.35 0.48 17.30
C LEU A 8 31.26 -0.04 18.73
N LYS A 9 31.92 0.69 19.65
CA LYS A 9 31.54 0.65 21.06
C LYS A 9 30.23 1.41 21.15
N SER A 10 29.12 0.69 21.25
CA SER A 10 27.81 1.26 21.51
C SER A 10 27.83 1.87 22.91
N ASP A 11 28.25 3.13 23.00
CA ASP A 11 27.98 3.98 24.15
C ASP A 11 26.46 4.00 24.34
N THR A 12 26.01 3.15 25.27
CA THR A 12 24.61 3.02 25.66
C THR A 12 24.28 4.28 26.47
N ASN A 13 24.07 5.38 25.77
CA ASN A 13 23.62 6.62 26.37
C ASN A 13 22.14 6.43 26.76
N PRO A 14 21.78 6.38 28.05
CA PRO A 14 20.40 6.14 28.49
C PRO A 14 19.44 7.25 28.06
N LYS A 15 19.95 8.34 27.48
CA LYS A 15 19.16 9.45 26.94
C LYS A 15 18.26 9.07 25.75
N TYR A 16 18.49 7.93 25.11
CA TYR A 16 17.67 7.43 23.99
C TYR A 16 17.08 6.05 24.22
N SER A 17 16.73 5.70 25.46
CA SER A 17 15.93 4.50 25.72
C SER A 17 14.51 4.73 25.19
N VAL A 18 14.23 4.20 24.00
CA VAL A 18 12.87 4.13 23.47
C VAL A 18 12.09 3.25 24.44
N GLN A 19 11.11 3.82 25.15
CA GLN A 19 10.24 3.04 26.04
C GLN A 19 9.71 1.82 25.28
N GLN A 20 9.93 0.63 25.84
CA GLN A 20 9.63 -0.65 25.19
C GLN A 20 8.14 -0.74 24.80
N ASP A 21 7.25 -0.23 25.65
CA ASP A 21 5.82 -0.06 25.40
C ASP A 21 5.47 0.75 24.15
N TYR A 22 6.22 1.82 23.87
CA TYR A 22 5.97 2.65 22.68
C TYR A 22 6.16 1.84 21.39
N THR A 23 7.10 0.91 21.40
CA THR A 23 7.42 0.09 20.22
C THR A 23 6.33 -0.95 19.96
N ASP A 24 5.84 -1.66 20.99
CA ASP A 24 4.81 -2.68 20.83
C ASP A 24 3.44 -2.09 20.51
N ARG A 25 3.09 -0.95 21.14
CA ARG A 25 1.87 -0.22 20.80
C ARG A 25 1.86 0.19 19.33
N VAL A 26 2.92 0.86 18.86
CA VAL A 26 3.00 1.30 17.46
C VAL A 26 2.97 0.12 16.48
N LYS A 27 3.60 -1.01 16.82
CA LYS A 27 3.54 -2.24 16.01
C LYS A 27 2.10 -2.76 15.88
N ARG A 28 1.35 -2.81 16.99
CA ARG A 28 -0.04 -3.25 17.00
C ARG A 28 -0.90 -2.36 16.10
N HIS A 29 -0.80 -1.04 16.26
CA HIS A 29 -1.56 -0.07 15.48
C HIS A 29 -1.27 -0.20 13.99
N LYS A 30 0.01 -0.28 13.63
CA LYS A 30 0.42 -0.48 12.24
C LYS A 30 -0.11 -1.78 11.65
N ARG A 31 -0.16 -2.86 12.44
CA ARG A 31 -0.73 -4.14 11.99
C ARG A 31 -2.21 -3.99 11.66
N ILE A 32 -2.99 -3.41 12.57
CA ILE A 32 -4.44 -3.24 12.40
C ILE A 32 -4.76 -2.32 11.20
N LEU A 33 -4.04 -1.21 11.09
CA LEU A 33 -4.17 -0.32 9.92
C LEU A 33 -3.72 -1.02 8.62
N GLY A 34 -2.71 -1.89 8.69
CA GLY A 34 -2.23 -2.73 7.59
C GLY A 34 -3.30 -3.69 7.08
N GLU A 35 -3.94 -4.43 7.98
CA GLU A 35 -5.03 -5.35 7.67
C GLU A 35 -6.19 -4.61 6.99
N ARG A 36 -6.55 -3.42 7.50
CA ARG A 36 -7.57 -2.59 6.86
C ARG A 36 -7.12 -2.11 5.48
N MET A 37 -5.89 -1.62 5.34
CA MET A 37 -5.36 -1.17 4.05
C MET A 37 -5.45 -2.25 2.97
N VAL A 38 -5.06 -3.49 3.29
CA VAL A 38 -5.14 -4.63 2.36
C VAL A 38 -6.58 -4.90 1.95
N ARG A 39 -7.52 -4.91 2.90
CA ARG A 39 -8.95 -5.08 2.62
C ARG A 39 -9.48 -3.98 1.67
N GLU A 40 -9.07 -2.74 1.87
CA GLU A 40 -9.50 -1.62 1.03
C GLU A 40 -8.93 -1.74 -0.41
N ARG A 41 -7.66 -2.16 -0.55
CA ARG A 41 -7.03 -2.44 -1.85
C ARG A 41 -7.71 -3.58 -2.60
N ASN A 42 -8.07 -4.66 -1.90
CA ASN A 42 -8.80 -5.78 -2.49
C ASN A 42 -10.19 -5.36 -3.01
N ASN A 43 -10.77 -4.29 -2.46
CA ASN A 43 -12.00 -3.69 -2.95
C ASN A 43 -11.78 -2.66 -4.08
N GLY A 44 -10.59 -2.61 -4.68
CA GLY A 44 -10.25 -1.68 -5.77
C GLY A 44 -10.06 -0.22 -5.34
N ARG A 45 -9.98 0.08 -4.04
CA ARG A 45 -9.75 1.44 -3.54
C ARG A 45 -8.27 1.71 -3.37
N TYR A 46 -7.85 2.95 -3.59
CA TYR A 46 -6.50 3.34 -3.20
C TYR A 46 -6.42 3.35 -1.68
N ALA A 47 -5.45 2.64 -1.11
CA ALA A 47 -5.16 2.74 0.31
C ALA A 47 -3.66 2.75 0.59
N SER A 48 -3.23 3.62 1.51
CA SER A 48 -1.83 3.75 1.93
C SER A 48 -1.74 4.14 3.40
N ILE A 49 -0.69 3.70 4.08
CA ILE A 49 -0.38 4.14 5.46
C ILE A 49 0.75 5.16 5.38
N ARG A 50 0.58 6.31 6.05
CA ARG A 50 1.68 7.27 6.29
C ARG A 50 1.69 7.62 7.77
N TYR A 51 2.86 7.52 8.39
CA TYR A 51 3.03 7.67 9.84
C TYR A 51 2.09 6.71 10.61
N ASP A 52 1.15 7.23 11.40
CA ASP A 52 0.12 6.51 12.15
C ASP A 52 -1.27 6.50 11.47
N LYS A 53 -1.37 7.04 10.25
CA LYS A 53 -2.65 7.28 9.58
C LYS A 53 -2.84 6.40 8.36
N LEU A 54 -4.05 5.87 8.21
CA LEU A 54 -4.50 5.17 7.01
C LEU A 54 -5.23 6.15 6.10
N PHE A 55 -4.81 6.22 4.85
CA PHE A 55 -5.46 6.99 3.80
C PHE A 55 -6.16 6.03 2.86
N VAL A 56 -7.45 6.24 2.66
CA VAL A 56 -8.27 5.50 1.68
C VAL A 56 -8.89 6.51 0.73
N ASN A 57 -8.47 6.50 -0.53
CA ASN A 57 -8.71 7.58 -1.50
C ASN A 57 -8.34 8.94 -0.86
N ASP A 58 -9.33 9.78 -0.61
CA ASP A 58 -9.16 11.10 0.02
C ASP A 58 -9.55 11.13 1.49
N THR A 59 -9.92 9.98 2.07
CA THR A 59 -10.33 9.89 3.47
C THR A 59 -9.18 9.46 4.36
N ILE A 60 -9.07 10.07 5.54
CA ILE A 60 -8.02 9.84 6.52
C ILE A 60 -8.64 9.17 7.75
N TYR A 61 -8.01 8.08 8.17
CA TYR A 61 -8.34 7.31 9.36
C TYR A 61 -7.12 7.20 10.27
N ARG A 62 -7.36 7.04 11.57
CA ARG A 62 -6.33 6.71 12.56
C ARG A 62 -6.82 5.58 13.46
N TYR A 63 -5.89 4.90 14.11
CA TYR A 63 -6.23 4.02 15.23
C TYR A 63 -6.41 4.85 16.49
N ASP A 64 -7.48 4.60 17.25
CA ASP A 64 -7.78 5.27 18.51
C ASP A 64 -7.59 4.28 19.67
N ASP A 65 -6.60 4.53 20.51
CA ASP A 65 -6.24 3.68 21.65
C ASP A 65 -7.34 3.57 22.72
N ASN A 66 -8.19 4.61 22.86
CA ASN A 66 -9.21 4.63 23.91
C ASN A 66 -10.41 3.75 23.56
N THR A 67 -10.69 3.65 22.26
CA THR A 67 -11.84 2.90 21.72
C THR A 67 -11.47 1.59 21.04
N ASP A 68 -10.16 1.32 20.89
CA ASP A 68 -9.58 0.17 20.19
C ASP A 68 -10.09 0.04 18.74
N GLN A 69 -10.33 1.18 18.08
CA GLN A 69 -11.02 1.24 16.79
C GLN A 69 -10.31 2.14 15.78
N ILE A 70 -10.56 1.88 14.50
CA ILE A 70 -10.16 2.78 13.41
C ILE A 70 -11.22 3.86 13.26
N VAL A 71 -10.87 5.10 13.57
CA VAL A 71 -11.78 6.25 13.54
C VAL A 71 -11.50 7.16 12.35
N TYR A 72 -12.55 7.80 11.84
CA TYR A 72 -12.46 8.84 10.83
C TYR A 72 -11.83 10.11 11.40
N VAL A 73 -10.87 10.68 10.69
CA VAL A 73 -10.18 11.92 11.08
C VAL A 73 -10.58 13.09 10.19
N GLY A 74 -10.76 12.84 8.90
CA GLY A 74 -11.03 13.91 7.94
C GLY A 74 -10.85 13.50 6.50
N LYS A 75 -10.92 14.48 5.59
CA LYS A 75 -10.58 14.32 4.17
C LYS A 75 -9.34 15.13 3.83
N ARG A 76 -8.53 14.65 2.88
CA ARG A 76 -7.48 15.46 2.26
C ARG A 76 -8.13 16.59 1.46
N SER A 77 -7.62 17.79 1.64
CA SER A 77 -7.99 18.98 0.87
C SER A 77 -7.50 18.95 -0.58
N ARG A 78 -6.58 18.03 -0.93
CA ARG A 78 -6.16 17.79 -2.30
C ARG A 78 -6.35 16.31 -2.64
N PRO A 79 -7.08 15.99 -3.73
CA PRO A 79 -7.26 14.63 -4.13
C PRO A 79 -5.92 13.97 -4.47
N CYS A 80 -5.76 12.70 -4.12
CA CYS A 80 -4.62 11.94 -4.58
C CYS A 80 -4.71 11.79 -6.11
N ALA A 81 -3.93 12.57 -6.86
CA ALA A 81 -3.81 12.38 -8.29
C ALA A 81 -3.15 11.01 -8.55
N PHE A 82 -3.96 9.99 -8.82
CA PHE A 82 -3.49 8.78 -9.48
C PHE A 82 -3.52 9.06 -10.98
N PRO A 83 -2.44 8.78 -11.73
CA PRO A 83 -2.60 8.51 -13.15
C PRO A 83 -3.52 7.29 -13.24
N GLN A 84 -4.75 7.49 -13.71
CA GLN A 84 -5.58 6.40 -14.17
C GLN A 84 -4.75 5.66 -15.21
N GLN A 85 -4.32 4.43 -14.91
CA GLN A 85 -3.84 3.54 -15.95
C GLN A 85 -5.08 3.14 -16.77
N GLY A 86 -5.49 4.03 -17.68
CA GLY A 86 -6.37 3.73 -18.79
C GLY A 86 -5.62 2.79 -19.73
N GLY A 87 -5.67 1.51 -19.43
CA GLY A 87 -5.17 0.44 -20.29
C GLY A 87 -6.27 -0.08 -21.20
N GLU A 88 -6.97 0.80 -21.93
CA GLU A 88 -7.75 0.39 -23.10
C GLU A 88 -6.77 0.07 -24.23
N LYS A 89 -6.34 -1.19 -24.30
CA LYS A 89 -5.70 -1.73 -25.50
C LYS A 89 -6.81 -2.02 -26.51
N ASN A 90 -7.25 -1.00 -27.23
CA ASN A 90 -7.95 -1.18 -28.50
C ASN A 90 -6.94 -1.75 -29.51
N ARG A 91 -6.84 -3.08 -29.57
CA ARG A 91 -6.23 -3.78 -30.70
C ARG A 91 -7.27 -3.83 -31.81
N THR A 92 -7.19 -2.85 -32.70
CA THR A 92 -7.75 -2.94 -34.03
C THR A 92 -6.83 -3.86 -34.84
N ASP A 93 -7.13 -5.15 -34.88
CA ASP A 93 -6.55 -6.05 -35.87
C ASP A 93 -7.51 -6.10 -37.07
N ASP A 94 -7.30 -5.14 -37.96
CA ASP A 94 -7.81 -5.11 -39.32
C ASP A 94 -6.92 -6.06 -40.15
N GLU A 95 -7.33 -7.30 -40.37
CA GLU A 95 -6.79 -8.09 -41.49
C GLU A 95 -7.77 -9.18 -41.98
N GLN A 96 -8.48 -8.82 -43.05
CA GLN A 96 -8.62 -9.60 -44.29
C GLN A 96 -9.35 -10.96 -44.27
N ARG A 97 -10.56 -10.91 -44.86
CA ARG A 97 -11.07 -11.79 -45.94
C ARG A 97 -10.19 -13.01 -46.31
N LEU A 98 -10.75 -14.21 -46.16
CA LEU A 98 -10.87 -15.16 -47.28
C LEU A 98 -11.93 -16.21 -46.97
N VAL A 99 -13.06 -16.07 -47.66
CA VAL A 99 -14.07 -17.10 -47.91
C VAL A 99 -13.45 -18.23 -48.72
N GLY A 100 -13.74 -19.48 -48.39
CA GLY A 100 -13.27 -20.61 -49.18
C GLY A 100 -13.63 -21.98 -48.62
N SER A 101 -14.91 -22.23 -48.39
CA SER A 101 -15.43 -23.59 -48.24
C SER A 101 -15.20 -24.39 -49.52
N GLN A 102 -14.51 -25.53 -49.45
CA GLN A 102 -14.63 -26.58 -50.46
C GLN A 102 -15.02 -27.89 -49.79
N SER A 103 -16.31 -28.18 -49.89
CA SER A 103 -16.88 -29.51 -49.87
C SER A 103 -16.99 -30.04 -51.30
N ARG A 104 -17.15 -31.36 -51.42
CA ARG A 104 -17.67 -32.16 -52.55
C ARG A 104 -16.62 -32.66 -53.55
N GLU A 105 -16.24 -33.93 -53.48
CA GLU A 105 -16.89 -35.12 -54.09
C GLU A 105 -17.07 -34.99 -55.62
N GLN A 106 -16.19 -35.65 -56.38
CA GLN A 106 -16.48 -36.79 -57.28
C GLN A 106 -15.20 -37.26 -57.96
#